data_AF-A0A2A8UW10-F1
#
_entry.id   AF-A0A2A8UW10-F1
#
_cell.length_a   1.000
_cell.length_b   1.000
_cell.length_c   1.000
_cell.angle_alpha   90.00
_cell.angle_beta   90.00
_cell.angle_gamma   90.00
#
_symmetry.space_group_name_H-M   'P 1'
#
loop_
_entity.id
_entity.type
_entity.pdbx_description
1 polymer ?
#
loop_
_entity_poly.entity_id
_entity_poly.type
_entity_poly.pdbx_seq_one_letter_code
_entity_poly.pdbx_strand_id
1 'polypeptide(L)'
;MQLTLLSLIFIIIPFIAVLSLIFISVKKGTFLKRPYLQSIIVCILFFTNWILYLTTFYSLLPEKVSAFIFLPIWFFLCILGCIVFWREWRNNRVFSISIGFLSFISFLFGLLLLVLSGM
;
A
#
# COMPACT_ATOMS: atom_id res chain seq x y z
N MET A 1 -21.84 4.77 -9.66
CA MET A 1 -22.26 4.05 -8.44
C MET A 1 -21.79 2.58 -8.42
N GLN A 2 -22.00 1.78 -9.48
CA GLN A 2 -21.47 0.39 -9.52
C GLN A 2 -19.95 0.31 -9.71
N LEU A 3 -19.36 1.16 -10.56
CA LEU A 3 -17.90 1.17 -10.82
C LEU A 3 -17.09 1.53 -9.56
N THR A 4 -17.57 2.53 -8.80
CA THR A 4 -16.97 3.00 -7.53
C THR A 4 -17.02 1.94 -6.42
N LEU A 5 -18.10 1.15 -6.38
CA LEU A 5 -18.28 0.06 -5.42
C LEU A 5 -17.37 -1.12 -5.77
N LEU A 6 -17.26 -1.46 -7.06
CA LEU A 6 -16.37 -2.50 -7.56
C LEU A 6 -14.89 -2.16 -7.30
N SER A 7 -14.48 -0.91 -7.55
CA SER A 7 -13.11 -0.46 -7.23
C SER A 7 -12.82 -0.51 -5.74
N LEU A 8 -13.80 -0.15 -4.88
CA LEU A 8 -13.66 -0.24 -3.43
C LEU A 8 -13.45 -1.68 -2.96
N ILE A 9 -14.24 -2.62 -3.48
CA ILE A 9 -14.10 -4.05 -3.17
C ILE A 9 -12.73 -4.57 -3.63
N PHE A 10 -12.29 -4.19 -4.83
CA PHE A 10 -10.99 -4.59 -5.39
C PHE A 10 -9.80 -4.05 -4.58
N ILE A 11 -9.98 -2.98 -3.81
CA ILE A 11 -8.97 -2.39 -2.92
C ILE A 11 -9.04 -3.01 -1.52
N ILE A 12 -10.24 -3.18 -0.97
CA ILE A 12 -10.44 -3.66 0.40
C ILE A 12 -10.00 -5.13 0.54
N ILE A 13 -10.33 -5.98 -0.44
CA ILE A 13 -9.97 -7.41 -0.42
C ILE A 13 -8.47 -7.63 -0.27
N PRO A 14 -7.59 -7.07 -1.12
CA PRO A 14 -6.16 -7.26 -0.98
C PRO A 14 -5.59 -6.63 0.28
N PHE A 15 -6.19 -5.54 0.78
CA PHE A 15 -5.80 -4.92 2.04
C PHE A 15 -6.05 -5.83 3.24
N ILE A 16 -7.24 -6.45 3.29
CA ILE A 16 -7.60 -7.45 4.31
C ILE A 16 -6.74 -8.71 4.15
N ALA A 17 -6.43 -9.13 2.92
CA ALA A 17 -5.55 -10.26 2.65
C ALA A 17 -4.13 -10.01 3.19
N VAL A 18 -3.57 -8.81 3.01
CA VAL A 18 -2.25 -8.48 3.58
C VAL A 18 -2.29 -8.40 5.09
N LEU A 19 -3.31 -7.77 5.68
CA LEU A 19 -3.49 -7.71 7.14
C LEU A 19 -3.60 -9.11 7.76
N SER A 20 -4.41 -9.98 7.17
CA SER A 20 -4.60 -11.36 7.64
C SER A 20 -3.32 -12.18 7.50
N LEU A 21 -2.56 -12.02 6.39
CA LEU A 21 -1.25 -12.67 6.23
C LEU A 21 -0.24 -12.21 7.28
N ILE A 22 -0.17 -10.90 7.58
CA ILE A 22 0.68 -10.38 8.64
C ILE A 22 0.25 -10.96 10.00
N PHE A 23 -1.04 -10.96 10.32
CA PHE A 23 -1.55 -11.45 11.60
C PHE A 23 -1.34 -12.96 11.78
N ILE A 24 -1.59 -13.76 10.74
CA ILE A 24 -1.31 -15.20 10.74
C ILE A 24 0.18 -15.46 10.92
N SER A 25 1.05 -14.68 10.26
CA SER A 25 2.51 -14.81 10.37
C SER A 25 3.03 -14.46 11.76
N VAL A 26 2.44 -13.44 12.40
CA VAL A 26 2.70 -13.08 13.81
C VAL A 26 2.24 -14.20 14.74
N LYS A 27 1.00 -14.67 14.59
CA LYS A 27 0.38 -15.65 15.49
C LYS A 27 1.03 -17.03 15.42
N LYS A 28 1.44 -17.47 14.23
CA LYS A 28 2.10 -18.77 14.04
C LYS A 28 3.56 -18.77 14.49
N GLY A 29 4.13 -17.63 14.89
CA GLY A 29 5.54 -17.53 15.24
C GLY A 29 6.48 -17.91 14.09
N THR A 30 5.97 -18.04 12.85
CA THR A 30 6.70 -18.46 11.64
C THR A 30 7.63 -17.38 11.10
N PHE A 31 7.85 -16.32 11.87
CA PHE A 31 8.94 -15.41 11.60
C PHE A 31 10.25 -16.14 11.87
N LEU A 32 10.88 -16.63 10.79
CA LEU A 32 12.26 -17.11 10.80
C LEU A 32 13.18 -16.14 11.56
N LYS A 33 12.97 -14.83 11.35
CA LYS A 33 13.57 -13.71 12.08
C LYS A 33 12.60 -12.53 12.13
N ARG A 34 12.70 -11.72 13.19
CA ARG A 34 11.90 -10.50 13.36
C ARG A 34 12.07 -9.59 12.12
N PRO A 35 10.99 -9.06 11.53
CA PRO A 35 11.11 -8.17 10.37
C PRO A 35 11.88 -6.91 10.72
N TYR A 36 12.60 -6.34 9.75
CA TYR A 36 13.37 -5.12 9.98
C TYR A 36 12.44 -3.95 10.34
N LEU A 37 12.88 -3.07 11.25
CA LEU A 37 12.12 -1.87 11.63
C LEU A 37 11.76 -1.01 10.42
N GLN A 38 12.67 -0.90 9.44
CA GLN A 38 12.44 -0.17 8.19
C GLN A 38 11.24 -0.73 7.41
N SER A 39 11.11 -2.05 7.38
CA SER A 39 10.03 -2.74 6.68
C SER A 39 8.68 -2.50 7.35
N ILE A 40 8.67 -2.46 8.69
CA ILE A 40 7.48 -2.11 9.48
C ILE A 40 7.10 -0.64 9.23
N ILE A 41 8.07 0.28 9.21
CA ILE A 41 7.83 1.71 8.95
C ILE A 41 7.19 1.90 7.57
N VAL A 42 7.75 1.29 6.53
CA VAL A 42 7.20 1.38 5.16
C VAL A 42 5.79 0.77 5.08
N CYS A 43 5.56 -0.34 5.78
CA CYS A 43 4.24 -0.95 5.87
C CYS A 43 3.22 0.02 6.50
N ILE A 44 3.55 0.64 7.64
CA ILE A 44 2.70 1.64 8.30
C ILE A 44 2.45 2.84 7.37
N LEU A 45 3.49 3.35 6.69
CA LEU A 45 3.35 4.45 5.74
C LEU A 45 2.35 4.14 4.62
N PHE A 46 2.37 2.92 4.06
CA PHE A 46 1.35 2.51 3.10
C PHE A 46 -0.04 2.50 3.72
N PHE A 47 -0.21 1.92 4.91
CA PHE A 47 -1.51 1.91 5.60
C PHE A 47 -2.03 3.33 5.83
N THR A 48 -1.18 4.23 6.31
CA THR A 48 -1.53 5.64 6.52
C THR A 48 -1.91 6.31 5.21
N ASN A 49 -1.14 6.11 4.14
CA ASN A 49 -1.46 6.72 2.83
C ASN A 49 -2.82 6.25 2.29
N TRP A 50 -3.10 4.95 2.38
CA TRP A 50 -4.39 4.38 2.00
C TRP A 50 -5.54 4.89 2.87
N ILE A 51 -5.36 5.00 4.18
CA ILE A 51 -6.39 5.54 5.08
C ILE A 51 -6.67 7.00 4.73
N LEU A 52 -5.65 7.83 4.55
CA LEU A 52 -5.82 9.24 4.20
C LEU A 52 -6.55 9.42 2.87
N TYR A 53 -6.34 8.51 1.92
CA TYR A 53 -7.10 8.46 0.68
C TYR A 53 -8.57 8.09 0.90
N LEU A 54 -8.82 7.00 1.62
CA LEU A 54 -10.17 6.46 1.87
C LEU A 54 -11.03 7.39 2.73
N THR A 55 -10.45 8.11 3.69
CA THR A 55 -11.17 9.09 4.50
C THR A 55 -11.44 10.40 3.75
N THR A 56 -11.07 10.48 2.46
CA THR A 56 -11.20 11.69 1.64
C THR A 56 -10.59 12.92 2.30
N PHE A 57 -9.60 12.73 3.19
CA PHE A 57 -8.98 13.82 3.95
C PHE A 57 -8.44 14.92 3.02
N TYR A 58 -8.02 14.52 1.82
CA TYR A 58 -7.50 15.41 0.79
C TYR A 58 -8.56 16.18 -0.02
N SER A 59 -9.86 15.90 0.18
CA SER A 59 -10.95 16.77 -0.32
C SER A 59 -11.02 18.11 0.43
N LEU A 60 -10.40 18.18 1.61
CA LEU A 60 -10.20 19.44 2.34
C LEU A 60 -9.18 20.36 1.64
N LEU A 61 -8.37 19.81 0.73
CA LEU A 61 -7.37 20.55 -0.04
C LEU A 61 -7.88 20.82 -1.46
N PRO A 62 -7.48 21.94 -2.10
CA PRO A 62 -7.87 22.23 -3.48
C PRO A 62 -7.46 21.08 -4.41
N GLU A 63 -8.36 20.65 -5.31
CA GLU A 63 -8.20 19.46 -6.15
C GLU A 63 -6.86 19.42 -6.92
N LYS A 64 -6.40 20.58 -7.41
CA LYS A 64 -5.13 20.69 -8.14
C LYS A 64 -3.91 20.47 -7.24
N VAL A 65 -3.99 20.87 -5.98
CA VAL A 65 -2.90 20.75 -5.01
C VAL A 65 -2.85 19.34 -4.45
N SER A 66 -4.01 18.73 -4.17
CA SER A 66 -4.08 17.36 -3.68
C SER A 66 -3.56 16.37 -4.71
N ALA A 67 -3.99 16.47 -5.99
CA ALA A 67 -3.49 15.59 -7.05
C ALA A 67 -1.97 15.69 -7.24
N PHE A 68 -1.42 16.91 -7.20
CA PHE A 68 0.01 17.15 -7.41
C PHE A 68 0.90 16.59 -6.30
N ILE A 69 0.46 16.63 -5.04
CA ILE A 69 1.24 16.12 -3.91
C ILE A 69 1.11 14.60 -3.79
N PHE A 70 -0.09 14.11 -4.04
CA PHE A 70 -0.47 12.76 -3.69
C PHE A 70 0.05 11.72 -4.68
N LEU A 71 0.00 12.04 -5.97
CA LEU A 71 0.42 11.14 -7.03
C LEU A 71 1.94 10.83 -6.92
N PRO A 72 2.84 11.82 -6.75
CA PRO A 72 4.26 11.56 -6.49
C PRO A 72 4.50 10.76 -5.21
N ILE A 73 3.84 11.10 -4.09
CA ILE A 73 3.98 10.37 -2.82
C ILE A 73 3.61 8.90 -3.00
N TRP A 74 2.54 8.61 -3.75
CA TRP A 74 2.11 7.25 -4.02
C TRP A 74 3.19 6.46 -4.78
N PHE A 75 3.79 7.04 -5.83
CA PHE A 75 4.87 6.40 -6.58
C PHE A 75 6.15 6.25 -5.74
N PHE A 76 6.51 7.23 -4.91
CA PHE A 76 7.63 7.12 -3.98
C PHE A 76 7.44 5.97 -2.98
N LEU A 77 6.23 5.81 -2.43
CA LEU A 77 5.91 4.69 -1.55
C LEU A 77 6.05 3.35 -2.28
N CYS A 78 5.63 3.27 -3.55
CA CYS A 78 5.81 2.05 -4.35
C CYS A 78 7.30 1.70 -4.53
N ILE A 79 8.15 2.69 -4.84
CA ILE A 79 9.60 2.50 -4.96
C ILE A 79 10.20 2.01 -3.64
N LEU A 80 9.85 2.66 -2.52
CA LEU A 80 10.28 2.25 -1.18
C LEU A 80 9.80 0.84 -0.84
N GLY A 81 8.56 0.49 -1.20
CA GLY A 81 8.01 -0.85 -1.06
C GLY A 81 8.82 -1.90 -1.81
N CYS A 82 9.24 -1.61 -3.04
CA CYS A 82 10.10 -2.51 -3.83
C CYS A 82 11.49 -2.70 -3.22
N ILE A 83 12.10 -1.63 -2.71
CA ILE A 83 13.41 -1.70 -2.03
C ILE A 83 13.30 -2.56 -0.77
N VAL A 84 12.27 -2.32 0.04
CA VAL A 84 12.01 -3.09 1.27
C VAL A 84 11.70 -4.55 0.96
N PHE A 85 10.91 -4.82 -0.09
CA PHE A 85 10.66 -6.17 -0.59
C PHE A 85 11.98 -6.89 -0.87
N TRP A 86 12.87 -6.30 -1.67
CA TRP A 86 14.14 -6.93 -2.00
C TRP A 86 15.00 -7.21 -0.76
N ARG A 87 15.02 -6.25 0.19
CA ARG A 87 15.80 -6.35 1.43
C ARG A 87 15.24 -7.42 2.39
N GLU A 88 13.93 -7.48 2.54
CA GLU A 88 13.24 -8.40 3.45
C GLU A 88 13.16 -9.82 2.88
N TRP A 89 13.28 -10.00 1.56
CA TRP A 89 13.20 -11.30 0.88
C TRP A 89 14.12 -12.37 1.49
N ARG A 90 15.34 -11.99 1.88
CA ARG A 90 16.31 -12.90 2.52
C ARG A 90 16.07 -13.14 4.01
N ASN A 91 15.36 -12.25 4.70
CA ASN A 91 15.13 -12.33 6.15
C ASN A 91 13.80 -13.03 6.45
N ASN A 92 12.73 -12.53 5.85
CA ASN A 92 11.37 -12.96 6.12
C ASN A 92 10.55 -12.91 4.82
N ARG A 93 10.51 -14.07 4.13
CA ARG A 93 9.82 -14.19 2.84
C ARG A 93 8.36 -13.81 2.90
N VAL A 94 7.65 -14.15 3.99
CA VAL A 94 6.21 -13.87 4.08
C VAL A 94 5.97 -12.36 4.18
N PHE A 95 6.69 -11.68 5.07
CA PHE A 95 6.57 -10.23 5.22
C PHE A 95 7.02 -9.49 3.95
N SER A 96 8.07 -10.00 3.29
CA SER A 96 8.49 -9.52 1.98
C SER A 96 7.36 -9.61 0.97
N ILE A 97 6.78 -10.79 0.74
CA ILE A 97 5.69 -11.00 -0.23
C ILE A 97 4.51 -10.07 0.08
N SER A 98 4.15 -9.90 1.36
CA SER A 98 3.12 -8.96 1.78
C SER A 98 3.39 -7.52 1.33
N ILE A 99 4.62 -7.01 1.55
CA ILE A 99 5.00 -5.65 1.13
C ILE A 99 5.05 -5.53 -0.39
N GLY A 100 5.58 -6.54 -1.08
CA GLY A 100 5.62 -6.56 -2.55
C GLY A 100 4.23 -6.48 -3.16
N PHE A 101 3.29 -7.25 -2.62
CA PHE A 101 1.90 -7.24 -3.05
C PHE A 101 1.22 -5.89 -2.76
N LEU A 102 1.43 -5.33 -1.57
CA LEU A 102 0.90 -4.02 -1.19
C LEU A 102 1.44 -2.90 -2.10
N SER A 103 2.73 -2.96 -2.45
CA SER A 103 3.37 -2.04 -3.39
C SER A 103 2.79 -2.18 -4.80
N PHE A 104 2.64 -3.40 -5.30
CA PHE A 104 2.11 -3.67 -6.64
C PHE A 104 0.68 -3.13 -6.82
N ILE A 105 -0.19 -3.36 -5.84
CA ILE A 105 -1.58 -2.86 -5.87
C ILE A 105 -1.63 -1.35 -5.75
N SER A 106 -0.81 -0.79 -4.87
CA SER A 106 -0.65 0.66 -4.75
C SER A 106 -0.19 1.31 -6.06
N PHE A 107 0.72 0.65 -6.78
CA PHE A 107 1.21 1.11 -8.08
C PHE A 107 0.12 1.05 -9.16
N LEU A 108 -0.62 -0.05 -9.26
CA LEU A 108 -1.77 -0.16 -10.17
C LEU A 108 -2.80 0.92 -9.91
N PHE A 109 -3.05 1.21 -8.62
CA PHE A 109 -3.98 2.25 -8.23
C PHE A 109 -3.46 3.66 -8.59
N GLY A 110 -2.18 3.94 -8.33
CA GLY A 110 -1.53 5.19 -8.74
C GLY A 110 -1.55 5.41 -10.26
N LEU A 111 -1.34 4.36 -11.04
CA LEU A 111 -1.49 4.40 -12.51
C LEU A 111 -2.93 4.72 -12.94
N LEU A 112 -3.91 4.09 -12.31
CA LEU A 112 -5.32 4.33 -12.61
C LEU A 112 -5.71 5.78 -12.31
N LEU A 113 -5.23 6.33 -11.18
CA LEU A 113 -5.41 7.75 -10.86
C LEU A 113 -4.73 8.68 -11.86
N LEU A 114 -3.52 8.36 -12.32
CA LEU A 114 -2.83 9.15 -13.34
C LEU A 114 -3.63 9.20 -14.65
N VAL A 115 -4.16 8.06 -15.09
CA VAL A 115 -5.00 8.00 -16.30
C VAL A 115 -6.28 8.81 -16.12
N LEU A 116 -6.95 8.69 -14.98
CA LEU A 116 -8.16 9.46 -14.68
C LEU A 116 -7.92 10.97 -14.55
N SER A 117 -6.76 11.40 -14.03
CA SER A 117 -6.41 12.82 -13.89
C SER A 117 -5.97 13.47 -15.20
N GLY A 118 -5.58 12.67 -16.20
CA GLY A 118 -5.19 13.15 -17.53
C GLY A 118 -6.33 13.19 -18.55
N MET A 119 -7.51 12.68 -18.18
CA MET A 119 -8.77 12.81 -18.92
C MET A 119 -9.53 14.05 -18.46
#